data_AF-A0A2K6GE83-F1
#
_entry.id   AF-A0A2K6GE83-F1
#
_cell.length_a   1.000
_cell.length_b   1.000
_cell.length_c   1.000
_cell.angle_alpha   90.00
_cell.angle_beta   90.00
_cell.angle_gamma   90.00
#
_symmetry.space_group_name_H-M   'P 1'
#
loop_
_entity.id
_entity.type
_entity.pdbx_description
1 polymer ?
#
loop_
_entity_poly.entity_id
_entity_poly.type
_entity_poly.pdbx_seq_one_letter_code
_entity_poly.pdbx_strand_id
1 'polypeptide(L)'
;MAVRQALGRGLQLGRALLLRFTAKPGPTYGWGRPGPAAGWGRGERRGWAAGPGAEPRRVGLGLPDRYRFFRQSVAGLAARLQRQFVVQARGGAGPCGRAVFLAFGLGLGLIEEKQAEGRRAASACQEIQAIFTQKNKLMPDPLDTRRWQGFRLEEYLIGQSIGKGCSAAVYEAAMPALPRHLDVAKSIELLPARGPDVIPRGEEEARVAGAPAFPLAIKMMWNISAGSSSEAIFSTMSQELVPASRVALAGEYGAVAYRKSKGGPKQLAPHPNIIRVLRAFTSSVPLLPGALVDYPDVLPPRLHPEGLGHGRTLFLVMKNYPCTLRQYLRANTPSPRLATVMTLQLLEGVDHLVQQGIAHRDLKSDNILVELDADGCPWLVITDFGCCLADASIGLQLPFTSWYVDRGGNGCLMAPEVSTAHPGPRAVIDYSKADAWAVGAIAYEIFGLANPFYGQGKAHLESRSYQEAQLPALPESVPLDVRQLVRSLLQREASKRPSARVAANVLHLSLWGEDILALKDLKLDKMVGWLLQQSAATLLASRLTEKSCVETKMKMLFLANLECDALCQAARLLCSWRAAP
;
A
#
# COMPACT_ATOMS: atom_id res chain seq x y z
N MET A 1 16.10 -20.80 -11.36
CA MET A 1 16.42 -20.68 -12.80
C MET A 1 17.56 -19.72 -13.14
N ALA A 2 17.95 -18.77 -12.27
CA ALA A 2 18.95 -17.74 -12.56
C ALA A 2 20.40 -18.24 -12.77
N VAL A 3 20.83 -19.29 -12.07
CA VAL A 3 22.23 -19.79 -12.14
C VAL A 3 22.54 -20.41 -13.51
N ARG A 4 21.59 -21.15 -14.12
CA ARG A 4 21.74 -21.74 -15.47
C ARG A 4 21.82 -20.66 -16.56
N GLN A 5 21.05 -19.58 -16.44
CA GLN A 5 21.11 -18.46 -17.37
C GLN A 5 22.39 -17.62 -17.20
N ALA A 6 22.86 -17.44 -15.96
CA ALA A 6 24.14 -16.77 -15.68
C ALA A 6 25.34 -17.57 -16.21
N LEU A 7 25.34 -18.89 -16.00
CA LEU A 7 26.34 -19.79 -16.59
C LEU A 7 26.28 -19.79 -18.12
N GLY A 8 25.08 -19.76 -18.71
CA GLY A 8 24.88 -19.68 -20.16
C GLY A 8 25.43 -18.38 -20.77
N ARG A 9 25.19 -17.23 -20.13
CA ARG A 9 25.74 -15.93 -20.56
C ARG A 9 27.27 -15.84 -20.37
N GLY A 10 27.80 -16.39 -19.27
CA GLY A 10 29.25 -16.49 -19.05
C GLY A 10 29.95 -17.33 -20.12
N LEU A 11 29.34 -18.45 -20.53
CA LEU A 11 29.83 -19.29 -21.62
C LEU A 11 29.77 -18.60 -23.00
N GLN A 12 28.72 -17.83 -23.27
CA GLN A 12 28.60 -17.06 -24.51
C GLN A 12 29.63 -15.93 -24.60
N LEU A 13 29.84 -15.18 -23.51
CA LEU A 13 30.86 -14.12 -23.44
C LEU A 13 32.28 -14.70 -23.57
N GLY A 14 32.55 -15.83 -22.92
CA GLY A 14 33.81 -16.56 -23.06
C GLY A 14 34.06 -17.05 -24.51
N ARG A 15 33.01 -17.53 -25.20
CA ARG A 15 33.09 -17.91 -26.62
C ARG A 15 33.37 -16.73 -27.56
N ALA A 16 32.73 -15.58 -27.34
CA ALA A 16 32.93 -14.39 -28.15
C ALA A 16 34.37 -13.82 -27.99
N LEU A 17 34.93 -13.88 -26.78
CA LEU A 17 36.32 -13.52 -26.52
C LEU A 17 37.30 -14.50 -27.18
N LEU A 18 37.04 -15.81 -27.11
CA LEU A 18 37.86 -16.83 -27.77
C LEU A 18 37.92 -16.66 -29.29
N LEU A 19 36.78 -16.36 -29.94
CA LEU A 19 36.72 -16.14 -31.39
C LEU A 19 37.48 -14.89 -31.85
N ARG A 20 37.62 -13.88 -30.99
CA ARG A 20 38.46 -12.69 -31.25
C ARG A 20 39.96 -12.96 -31.11
N PHE A 21 40.35 -13.94 -30.30
CA PHE A 21 41.77 -14.31 -30.10
C PHE A 21 42.28 -15.39 -31.07
N THR A 22 41.40 -16.08 -31.81
CA THR A 22 41.79 -17.13 -32.77
C THR A 22 41.78 -16.68 -34.23
N ALA A 23 41.52 -15.41 -34.55
CA ALA A 23 41.53 -14.91 -35.91
C ALA A 23 42.93 -14.43 -36.34
N LYS A 24 43.66 -15.27 -37.08
CA LYS A 24 44.78 -14.87 -37.96
C LYS A 24 44.76 -15.66 -39.28
N PRO A 25 45.32 -15.09 -40.37
CA PRO A 25 44.88 -15.29 -41.76
C PRO A 25 45.42 -16.58 -42.41
N GLY A 26 44.75 -17.03 -43.49
CA GLY A 26 45.16 -18.19 -44.32
C GLY A 26 46.52 -18.00 -45.04
N PRO A 27 47.05 -19.01 -45.78
CA PRO A 27 46.34 -19.62 -46.92
C PRO A 27 46.57 -21.14 -47.21
N THR A 28 45.65 -21.70 -48.02
CA THR A 28 45.71 -22.74 -49.09
C THR A 28 46.46 -24.10 -48.99
N TYR A 29 45.74 -25.13 -49.50
CA TYR A 29 46.09 -26.45 -50.08
C TYR A 29 46.39 -27.68 -49.18
N GLY A 30 45.70 -28.79 -49.48
CA GLY A 30 46.12 -30.16 -49.15
C GLY A 30 44.98 -31.13 -48.77
N TRP A 31 44.60 -32.01 -49.70
CA TRP A 31 43.63 -33.10 -49.55
C TRP A 31 44.13 -34.25 -48.64
N GLY A 32 43.22 -34.97 -47.97
CA GLY A 32 43.49 -36.30 -47.38
C GLY A 32 42.41 -36.83 -46.44
N ARG A 33 41.80 -37.97 -46.79
CA ARG A 33 40.66 -38.67 -46.14
C ARG A 33 41.16 -39.88 -45.27
N PRO A 34 40.33 -40.77 -44.65
CA PRO A 34 40.34 -40.98 -43.18
C PRO A 34 40.43 -42.45 -42.67
N GLY A 35 40.51 -42.61 -41.33
CA GLY A 35 40.01 -43.75 -40.51
C GLY A 35 41.07 -44.76 -39.97
N PRO A 36 40.73 -45.71 -39.06
CA PRO A 36 39.52 -45.88 -38.22
C PRO A 36 39.80 -46.35 -36.75
N ALA A 37 38.72 -46.74 -36.05
CA ALA A 37 38.56 -47.04 -34.62
C ALA A 37 38.88 -48.48 -34.15
N ALA A 38 39.02 -48.66 -32.83
CA ALA A 38 38.76 -49.87 -32.01
C ALA A 38 38.82 -49.46 -30.51
N GLY A 39 38.15 -50.02 -29.51
CA GLY A 39 37.37 -51.25 -29.36
C GLY A 39 37.62 -51.84 -27.95
N TRP A 40 36.63 -51.72 -27.06
CA TRP A 40 36.18 -52.56 -25.92
C TRP A 40 37.13 -53.47 -25.10
N GLY A 41 36.87 -53.53 -23.77
CA GLY A 41 37.23 -54.68 -22.91
C GLY A 41 36.70 -54.59 -21.47
N ARG A 42 35.88 -55.56 -21.04
CA ARG A 42 35.35 -55.80 -19.67
C ARG A 42 36.26 -56.73 -18.86
N GLY A 43 36.10 -56.75 -17.52
CA GLY A 43 36.45 -57.89 -16.66
C GLY A 43 36.14 -57.68 -15.16
N GLU A 44 35.33 -58.58 -14.57
CA GLU A 44 34.91 -58.71 -13.13
C GLU A 44 36.09 -59.20 -12.21
N ARG A 45 36.08 -59.31 -10.85
CA ARG A 45 35.10 -59.87 -9.88
C ARG A 45 35.63 -59.83 -8.39
N ARG A 46 34.71 -59.65 -7.38
CA ARG A 46 34.57 -60.12 -5.94
C ARG A 46 35.78 -60.24 -4.94
N GLY A 47 35.69 -60.07 -3.59
CA GLY A 47 34.62 -59.78 -2.60
C GLY A 47 35.04 -59.95 -1.10
N TRP A 48 34.17 -59.48 -0.15
CA TRP A 48 33.94 -59.82 1.30
C TRP A 48 34.95 -59.36 2.40
N ALA A 49 34.63 -59.08 3.69
CA ALA A 49 33.49 -58.62 4.52
C ALA A 49 33.94 -58.61 6.02
N ALA A 50 33.53 -57.63 6.87
CA ALA A 50 33.30 -57.75 8.34
C ALA A 50 33.01 -56.38 9.02
N GLY A 51 32.02 -56.31 9.92
CA GLY A 51 31.53 -55.09 10.61
C GLY A 51 31.84 -55.01 12.13
N PRO A 52 31.42 -53.93 12.82
CA PRO A 52 31.86 -53.57 14.18
C PRO A 52 30.76 -53.66 15.27
N GLY A 53 31.15 -53.47 16.53
CA GLY A 53 30.28 -53.42 17.72
C GLY A 53 30.12 -52.04 18.38
N ALA A 54 29.07 -51.96 19.20
CA ALA A 54 28.77 -51.12 20.39
C ALA A 54 28.60 -49.58 20.29
N GLU A 55 27.40 -49.14 20.70
CA GLU A 55 26.91 -47.80 21.11
C GLU A 55 27.44 -47.35 22.52
N PRO A 56 27.20 -46.13 23.11
CA PRO A 56 26.05 -45.20 22.89
C PRO A 56 26.27 -43.63 23.01
N ARG A 57 25.21 -42.89 22.62
CA ARG A 57 24.75 -41.52 23.03
C ARG A 57 25.41 -40.22 22.48
N ARG A 58 24.66 -39.50 21.63
CA ARG A 58 23.97 -38.21 21.90
C ARG A 58 23.27 -37.71 20.62
N VAL A 59 21.96 -37.45 20.71
CA VAL A 59 21.12 -36.98 19.59
C VAL A 59 21.29 -35.47 19.43
N GLY A 60 22.13 -35.08 18.48
CA GLY A 60 22.12 -33.78 17.82
C GLY A 60 22.35 -34.03 16.34
N LEU A 61 21.41 -33.65 15.48
CA LEU A 61 21.54 -33.75 14.03
C LEU A 61 22.61 -32.76 13.53
N GLY A 62 23.88 -33.12 13.74
CA GLY A 62 25.03 -32.53 13.08
C GLY A 62 25.13 -33.11 11.67
N LEU A 63 24.89 -32.27 10.66
CA LEU A 63 25.17 -32.62 9.27
C LEU A 63 26.68 -32.92 9.11
N PRO A 64 27.08 -33.94 8.32
CA PRO A 64 28.49 -34.32 8.17
C PRO A 64 29.38 -33.19 7.62
N ASP A 65 30.66 -33.17 8.02
CA ASP A 65 31.69 -32.21 7.59
C ASP A 65 31.83 -32.04 6.06
N ARG A 66 31.30 -32.97 5.26
CA ARG A 66 31.22 -32.84 3.79
C ARG A 66 30.28 -31.73 3.31
N TYR A 67 29.41 -31.20 4.17
CA TYR A 67 28.50 -30.08 3.85
C TYR A 67 29.04 -28.70 4.26
N ARG A 68 30.24 -28.64 4.87
CA ARG A 68 30.96 -27.37 5.13
C ARG A 68 31.30 -26.60 3.84
N PHE A 69 31.26 -27.29 2.70
CA PHE A 69 31.54 -26.73 1.37
C PHE A 69 30.51 -25.71 0.87
N PHE A 70 29.28 -25.69 1.39
CA PHE A 70 28.26 -24.71 0.97
C PHE A 70 28.32 -23.35 1.69
N ARG A 71 29.31 -23.12 2.58
CA ARG A 71 29.45 -21.88 3.36
C ARG A 71 30.44 -20.85 2.81
N GLN A 72 30.99 -21.07 1.62
CA GLN A 72 31.96 -20.12 1.06
C GLN A 72 31.21 -19.06 0.27
N SER A 73 31.38 -17.80 0.69
CA SER A 73 31.02 -16.66 -0.17
C SER A 73 31.68 -16.83 -1.54
N VAL A 74 31.07 -16.28 -2.58
CA VAL A 74 31.62 -16.32 -3.94
C VAL A 74 33.08 -15.84 -3.95
N ALA A 75 33.45 -14.90 -3.08
CA ALA A 75 34.80 -14.41 -2.84
C ALA A 75 35.76 -15.51 -2.35
N GLY A 76 35.29 -16.39 -1.45
CA GLY A 76 36.05 -17.53 -0.97
C GLY A 76 36.26 -18.62 -2.02
N LEU A 77 35.42 -18.66 -3.06
CA LEU A 77 35.55 -19.54 -4.22
C LEU A 77 36.47 -18.91 -5.29
N ALA A 78 36.24 -17.65 -5.64
CA ALA A 78 37.02 -16.89 -6.62
C ALA A 78 38.49 -16.73 -6.17
N ALA A 79 38.74 -16.35 -4.92
CA ALA A 79 40.08 -16.25 -4.38
C ALA A 79 40.80 -17.61 -4.30
N ARG A 80 40.05 -18.72 -4.14
CA ARG A 80 40.62 -20.07 -4.16
C ARG A 80 40.97 -20.51 -5.56
N LEU A 81 40.11 -20.26 -6.53
CA LEU A 81 40.38 -20.53 -7.94
C LEU A 81 41.58 -19.71 -8.43
N GLN A 82 41.70 -18.46 -8.01
CA GLN A 82 42.88 -17.63 -8.25
C GLN A 82 44.14 -18.17 -7.55
N ARG A 83 44.06 -18.55 -6.26
CA ARG A 83 45.20 -19.08 -5.49
C ARG A 83 45.67 -20.47 -5.95
N GLN A 84 44.76 -21.40 -6.24
CA GLN A 84 45.10 -22.73 -6.77
C GLN A 84 45.85 -22.62 -8.10
N PHE A 85 45.63 -21.55 -8.87
CA PHE A 85 46.32 -21.32 -10.13
C PHE A 85 47.69 -20.63 -9.97
N VAL A 86 47.90 -19.78 -8.98
CA VAL A 86 49.26 -19.29 -8.66
C VAL A 86 50.18 -20.48 -8.32
N VAL A 87 49.62 -21.54 -7.73
CA VAL A 87 50.33 -22.80 -7.44
C VAL A 87 50.46 -23.69 -8.69
N GLN A 88 49.43 -23.78 -9.56
CA GLN A 88 49.47 -24.57 -10.80
C GLN A 88 50.12 -23.87 -12.01
N ALA A 89 50.45 -22.58 -11.93
CA ALA A 89 51.16 -21.84 -12.98
C ALA A 89 52.56 -22.39 -13.28
N ARG A 90 53.11 -23.26 -12.41
CA ARG A 90 54.32 -24.06 -12.66
C ARG A 90 54.08 -25.32 -13.51
N GLY A 91 52.84 -25.67 -13.87
CA GLY A 91 52.51 -26.88 -14.63
C GLY A 91 51.52 -26.65 -15.77
N GLY A 92 52.03 -26.48 -17.00
CA GLY A 92 51.47 -27.08 -18.22
C GLY A 92 50.05 -26.80 -18.72
N ALA A 93 49.27 -25.85 -18.19
CA ALA A 93 47.94 -25.56 -18.75
C ALA A 93 48.01 -24.67 -20.02
N GLY A 94 47.48 -25.15 -21.15
CA GLY A 94 47.48 -24.45 -22.44
C GLY A 94 46.68 -23.13 -22.45
N PRO A 95 47.00 -22.20 -23.39
CA PRO A 95 46.52 -20.80 -23.38
C PRO A 95 44.99 -20.64 -23.41
N CYS A 96 44.28 -21.55 -24.08
CA CYS A 96 42.81 -21.57 -24.14
C CYS A 96 42.15 -21.79 -22.76
N GLY A 97 42.70 -22.66 -21.92
CA GLY A 97 42.16 -22.94 -20.58
C GLY A 97 42.33 -21.73 -19.65
N ARG A 98 43.50 -21.07 -19.72
CA ARG A 98 43.80 -19.89 -18.92
C ARG A 98 42.83 -18.73 -19.18
N ALA A 99 42.47 -18.49 -20.43
CA ALA A 99 41.52 -17.43 -20.80
C ALA A 99 40.10 -17.68 -20.27
N VAL A 100 39.62 -18.93 -20.31
CA VAL A 100 38.27 -19.29 -19.84
C VAL A 100 38.13 -19.12 -18.32
N PHE A 101 39.14 -19.53 -17.55
CA PHE A 101 39.09 -19.39 -16.09
C PHE A 101 39.30 -17.95 -15.61
N LEU A 102 40.10 -17.15 -16.31
CA LEU A 102 40.29 -15.72 -16.01
C LEU A 102 39.01 -14.93 -16.33
N ALA A 103 38.34 -15.24 -17.44
CA ALA A 103 37.02 -14.70 -17.77
C ALA A 103 35.95 -15.11 -16.75
N PHE A 104 35.99 -16.35 -16.25
CA PHE A 104 35.10 -16.81 -15.19
C PHE A 104 35.35 -16.09 -13.85
N GLY A 105 36.62 -15.91 -13.45
CA GLY A 105 37.00 -15.17 -12.25
C GLY A 105 36.63 -13.68 -12.31
N LEU A 106 36.86 -13.02 -13.44
CA LEU A 106 36.41 -11.64 -13.69
C LEU A 106 34.88 -11.54 -13.67
N GLY A 107 34.18 -12.50 -14.29
CA GLY A 107 32.72 -12.58 -14.27
C GLY A 107 32.17 -12.71 -12.84
N LEU A 108 32.79 -13.54 -11.99
CA LEU A 108 32.42 -13.65 -10.57
C LEU A 108 32.71 -12.35 -9.81
N GLY A 109 33.86 -11.69 -10.05
CA GLY A 109 34.21 -10.41 -9.42
C GLY A 109 33.21 -9.30 -9.74
N LEU A 110 32.79 -9.16 -11.01
CA LEU A 110 31.77 -8.19 -11.42
C LEU A 110 30.39 -8.49 -10.81
N ILE A 111 30.05 -9.77 -10.63
CA ILE A 111 28.81 -10.18 -9.94
C ILE A 111 28.88 -9.78 -8.47
N GLU A 112 30.03 -9.97 -7.80
CA GLU A 112 30.21 -9.61 -6.39
C GLU A 112 30.20 -8.10 -6.16
N GLU A 113 30.85 -7.32 -7.02
CA GLU A 113 30.84 -5.86 -6.96
C GLU A 113 29.42 -5.33 -7.10
N LYS A 114 28.67 -5.83 -8.09
CA LYS A 114 27.26 -5.48 -8.28
C LYS A 114 26.36 -5.91 -7.11
N GLN A 115 26.65 -7.04 -6.47
CA GLN A 115 25.96 -7.45 -5.24
C GLN A 115 26.35 -6.58 -4.03
N ALA A 116 27.59 -6.12 -3.95
CA ALA A 116 28.04 -5.19 -2.91
C ALA A 116 27.40 -3.81 -3.06
N GLU A 117 27.29 -3.28 -4.28
CA GLU A 117 26.50 -2.10 -4.60
C GLU A 117 25.03 -2.26 -4.20
N GLY A 118 24.41 -3.39 -4.54
CA GLY A 118 23.04 -3.72 -4.13
C GLY A 118 22.84 -3.70 -2.62
N ARG A 119 23.78 -4.28 -1.86
CA ARG A 119 23.74 -4.26 -0.39
C ARG A 119 23.90 -2.85 0.19
N ARG A 120 24.80 -2.04 -0.36
CA ARG A 120 24.98 -0.63 0.06
C ARG A 120 23.71 0.18 -0.18
N ALA A 121 23.10 0.05 -1.37
CA ALA A 121 21.86 0.74 -1.70
C ALA A 121 20.70 0.31 -0.80
N ALA A 122 20.57 -1.00 -0.52
CA ALA A 122 19.57 -1.51 0.40
C ALA A 122 19.76 -0.96 1.83
N SER A 123 21.00 -0.89 2.34
CA SER A 123 21.32 -0.30 3.64
C SER A 123 20.93 1.17 3.70
N ALA A 124 21.30 1.95 2.68
CA ALA A 124 20.96 3.38 2.62
C ALA A 124 19.44 3.60 2.57
N CYS A 125 18.70 2.80 1.81
CA CYS A 125 17.23 2.85 1.81
C CYS A 125 16.66 2.57 3.21
N GLN A 126 17.18 1.57 3.93
CA GLN A 126 16.72 1.24 5.29
C GLN A 126 17.01 2.36 6.29
N GLU A 127 18.18 3.01 6.20
CA GLU A 127 18.54 4.15 7.05
C GLU A 127 17.62 5.34 6.81
N ILE A 128 17.38 5.69 5.54
CA ILE A 128 16.44 6.76 5.16
C ILE A 128 15.03 6.40 5.66
N GLN A 129 14.59 5.17 5.40
CA GLN A 129 13.29 4.67 5.83
C GLN A 129 13.11 4.86 7.34
N ALA A 130 14.08 4.43 8.16
CA ALA A 130 14.01 4.55 9.62
C ALA A 130 13.80 6.00 10.09
N ILE A 131 14.49 6.97 9.48
CA ILE A 131 14.35 8.41 9.80
C ILE A 131 12.92 8.89 9.52
N PHE A 132 12.39 8.58 8.34
CA PHE A 132 11.08 9.07 7.92
C PHE A 132 9.90 8.31 8.55
N THR A 133 10.06 7.01 8.85
CA THR A 133 9.07 6.25 9.64
C THR A 133 8.91 6.84 11.04
N GLN A 134 10.01 7.25 11.69
CA GLN A 134 9.92 7.89 13.01
C GLN A 134 9.22 9.26 12.94
N LYS A 135 9.52 10.07 11.92
CA LYS A 135 8.87 11.37 11.72
C LYS A 135 7.40 11.28 11.31
N ASN A 136 7.00 10.24 10.59
CA ASN A 136 5.61 10.02 10.22
C ASN A 136 4.76 9.45 11.37
N LYS A 137 5.38 8.99 12.47
CA LYS A 137 4.67 8.64 13.70
C LYS A 137 4.27 9.91 14.43
N LEU A 138 3.03 10.35 14.25
CA LEU A 138 2.16 11.07 15.21
C LEU A 138 1.10 11.82 14.42
N MET A 139 -0.10 11.23 14.31
CA MET A 139 -1.32 11.99 14.10
C MET A 139 -2.02 12.02 15.46
N PRO A 140 -1.94 13.11 16.24
CA PRO A 140 -2.61 13.16 17.53
C PRO A 140 -4.10 12.90 17.33
N ASP A 141 -4.71 12.11 18.21
CA ASP A 141 -6.17 12.04 18.27
C ASP A 141 -6.66 13.39 18.81
N PRO A 142 -7.42 14.20 18.03
CA PRO A 142 -7.92 15.48 18.52
C PRO A 142 -8.81 15.29 19.76
N LEU A 143 -9.33 14.08 19.96
CA LEU A 143 -10.13 13.70 21.12
C LEU A 143 -9.29 12.99 22.22
N ASP A 144 -7.99 12.73 22.03
CA ASP A 144 -7.14 12.02 23.01
C ASP A 144 -7.05 12.76 24.35
N THR A 145 -7.13 14.10 24.31
CA THR A 145 -7.14 14.94 25.53
C THR A 145 -8.35 14.68 26.44
N ARG A 146 -9.39 14.04 25.90
CA ARG A 146 -10.64 13.69 26.60
C ARG A 146 -10.84 12.18 26.57
N ARG A 147 -9.92 11.41 27.18
CA ARG A 147 -9.90 9.93 27.14
C ARG A 147 -11.23 9.25 27.51
N TRP A 148 -12.11 9.93 28.27
CA TRP A 148 -13.37 9.38 28.77
C TRP A 148 -14.62 10.04 28.20
N GLN A 149 -14.48 10.96 27.24
CA GLN A 149 -15.59 11.62 26.55
C GLN A 149 -15.62 11.24 25.07
N GLY A 150 -16.77 11.50 24.43
CA GLY A 150 -17.05 11.24 23.02
C GLY A 150 -17.59 9.84 22.75
N PHE A 151 -18.08 9.13 23.77
CA PHE A 151 -18.61 7.76 23.63
C PHE A 151 -20.13 7.67 23.76
N ARG A 152 -20.79 8.81 23.86
CA ARG A 152 -22.24 8.91 23.95
C ARG A 152 -22.76 9.91 22.95
N LEU A 153 -23.93 9.64 22.38
CA LEU A 153 -24.49 10.48 21.33
C LEU A 153 -24.86 11.86 21.86
N GLU A 154 -25.31 11.91 23.11
CA GLU A 154 -25.74 13.12 23.82
C GLU A 154 -24.61 14.15 24.03
N GLU A 155 -23.35 13.73 23.87
CA GLU A 155 -22.18 14.62 23.95
C GLU A 155 -21.95 15.42 22.65
N TYR A 156 -22.71 15.14 21.60
CA TYR A 156 -22.56 15.73 20.28
C TYR A 156 -23.79 16.57 19.89
N LEU A 157 -23.52 17.74 19.35
CA LEU A 157 -24.49 18.51 18.58
C LEU A 157 -24.53 17.95 17.16
N ILE A 158 -25.69 17.44 16.74
CA ILE A 158 -25.90 16.89 15.40
C ILE A 158 -26.41 18.00 14.49
N GLY A 159 -25.72 18.21 13.37
CA GLY A 159 -26.07 19.17 12.34
C GLY A 159 -26.88 18.55 11.20
N GLN A 160 -26.62 19.00 9.97
CA GLN A 160 -27.34 18.53 8.79
C GLN A 160 -26.91 17.13 8.33
N SER A 161 -27.76 16.50 7.53
CA SER A 161 -27.41 15.27 6.82
C SER A 161 -26.36 15.57 5.75
N ILE A 162 -25.22 14.87 5.82
CA ILE A 162 -24.16 14.94 4.79
C ILE A 162 -24.50 14.00 3.63
N GLY A 163 -25.05 12.84 3.95
CA GLY A 163 -25.47 11.86 2.96
C GLY A 163 -25.84 10.52 3.57
N LYS A 164 -26.38 9.64 2.72
CA LYS A 164 -26.73 8.26 3.07
C LYS A 164 -26.22 7.29 2.02
N GLY A 165 -25.91 6.08 2.47
CA GLY A 165 -25.60 4.93 1.63
C GLY A 165 -26.49 3.74 1.96
N CYS A 166 -26.16 2.59 1.39
CA CYS A 166 -26.89 1.35 1.61
C CYS A 166 -26.75 0.79 3.04
N SER A 167 -25.77 1.27 3.82
CA SER A 167 -25.42 0.71 5.14
C SER A 167 -25.40 1.73 6.28
N ALA A 168 -25.46 3.03 5.98
CA ALA A 168 -25.41 4.09 6.99
C ALA A 168 -25.93 5.44 6.47
N ALA A 169 -26.21 6.35 7.40
CA ALA A 169 -26.26 7.79 7.13
C ALA A 169 -25.17 8.52 7.91
N VAL A 170 -24.74 9.65 7.36
CA VAL A 170 -23.67 10.48 7.92
C VAL A 170 -24.21 11.89 8.16
N TYR A 171 -23.96 12.40 9.35
CA TYR A 171 -24.39 13.71 9.81
C TYR A 171 -23.21 14.56 10.24
N GLU A 172 -23.35 15.86 10.06
CA GLU A 172 -22.47 16.85 10.68
C GLU A 172 -22.52 16.72 12.21
N ALA A 173 -21.38 16.89 12.86
CA ALA A 173 -21.28 16.81 14.30
C ALA A 173 -20.25 17.79 14.88
N ALA A 174 -20.55 18.28 16.09
CA ALA A 174 -19.65 19.10 16.88
C ALA A 174 -19.75 18.67 18.35
N MET A 175 -18.63 18.64 19.06
CA MET A 175 -18.68 18.57 20.52
C MET A 175 -18.70 19.98 21.10
N PRO A 176 -19.66 20.32 21.98
CA PRO A 176 -19.62 21.58 22.72
C PRO A 176 -18.27 21.75 23.40
N ALA A 177 -17.64 22.92 23.22
CA ALA A 177 -16.53 23.30 24.06
C ALA A 177 -17.09 23.57 25.46
N LEU A 178 -16.65 22.82 26.48
CA LEU A 178 -16.87 23.24 27.86
C LEU A 178 -16.26 24.65 27.99
N PRO A 179 -16.98 25.67 28.48
CA PRO A 179 -16.37 26.96 28.72
C PRO A 179 -15.21 26.76 29.71
N ARG A 180 -13.99 27.13 29.30
CA ARG A 180 -12.76 27.06 30.13
C ARG A 180 -12.74 28.11 31.26
N HIS A 181 -13.89 28.57 31.73
CA HIS A 181 -14.01 29.64 32.71
C HIS A 181 -14.93 29.22 33.84
N LEU A 182 -14.44 28.37 34.75
CA LEU A 182 -15.05 28.17 36.08
C LEU A 182 -14.03 27.71 37.14
N ASP A 183 -12.73 27.96 36.92
CA ASP A 183 -11.67 27.73 37.94
C ASP A 183 -10.99 29.02 38.43
N VAL A 184 -11.58 30.20 38.15
CA VAL A 184 -11.15 31.48 38.74
C VAL A 184 -12.33 32.15 39.45
N ALA A 185 -12.97 31.41 40.34
CA ALA A 185 -13.93 31.96 41.30
C ALA A 185 -13.53 31.54 42.73
N LYS A 186 -12.25 31.67 43.05
CA LYS A 186 -11.76 31.76 44.43
C LYS A 186 -10.65 32.80 44.44
N SER A 187 -10.74 33.72 45.40
CA SER A 187 -9.83 34.86 45.64
C SER A 187 -10.18 36.08 44.79
N ILE A 188 -11.07 36.93 45.31
CA ILE A 188 -10.74 38.30 45.69
C ILE A 188 -11.80 38.74 46.71
N GLU A 189 -11.31 39.06 47.90
CA GLU A 189 -12.06 39.62 49.01
C GLU A 189 -12.43 41.10 48.77
N LEU A 190 -13.49 41.48 49.47
CA LEU A 190 -14.02 42.81 49.81
C LEU A 190 -13.03 43.99 49.83
N LEU A 191 -13.48 45.17 49.35
CA LEU A 191 -13.65 46.46 50.08
C LEU A 191 -14.22 47.57 49.14
N PRO A 192 -14.79 48.69 49.65
CA PRO A 192 -16.06 49.24 49.13
C PRO A 192 -16.02 50.66 48.50
N ALA A 193 -17.05 50.90 47.68
CA ALA A 193 -17.81 52.14 47.38
C ALA A 193 -17.10 53.49 47.08
N ARG A 194 -17.40 54.05 45.89
CA ARG A 194 -17.77 55.48 45.67
C ARG A 194 -18.31 55.76 44.25
N GLY A 195 -19.54 56.29 44.20
CA GLY A 195 -19.99 57.41 43.34
C GLY A 195 -20.44 57.14 41.88
N PRO A 196 -21.46 57.88 41.36
CA PRO A 196 -22.29 57.45 40.23
C PRO A 196 -22.02 58.18 38.90
N ASP A 197 -22.78 57.76 37.87
CA ASP A 197 -23.02 58.40 36.57
C ASP A 197 -21.88 58.36 35.54
N VAL A 198 -21.99 57.41 34.59
CA VAL A 198 -22.05 57.71 33.15
C VAL A 198 -22.76 56.54 32.46
N ILE A 199 -23.93 56.79 31.87
CA ILE A 199 -24.48 55.95 30.79
C ILE A 199 -23.85 56.44 29.49
N PRO A 200 -23.20 55.57 28.70
CA PRO A 200 -23.20 55.74 27.26
C PRO A 200 -23.98 54.60 26.63
N ARG A 201 -25.08 54.97 25.96
CA ARG A 201 -25.61 54.22 24.83
C ARG A 201 -24.49 54.14 23.79
N GLY A 202 -23.81 53.00 23.73
CA GLY A 202 -23.03 52.57 22.59
C GLY A 202 -23.71 51.34 22.04
N GLU A 203 -24.17 51.43 20.80
CA GLU A 203 -24.61 50.29 20.00
C GLU A 203 -23.43 49.31 19.90
N GLU A 204 -23.37 48.33 20.80
CA GLU A 204 -22.61 47.12 20.56
C GLU A 204 -23.37 46.36 19.47
N GLU A 205 -22.90 46.53 18.24
CA GLU A 205 -23.00 45.53 17.19
C GLU A 205 -22.66 44.18 17.84
N ALA A 206 -23.71 43.44 18.19
CA ALA A 206 -23.65 42.02 18.44
C ALA A 206 -23.10 41.39 17.16
N ARG A 207 -21.77 41.25 17.10
CA ARG A 207 -21.08 40.47 16.10
C ARG A 207 -21.77 39.12 16.09
N VAL A 208 -22.49 38.88 15.01
CA VAL A 208 -23.13 37.62 14.66
C VAL A 208 -22.16 36.50 15.01
N ALA A 209 -22.46 35.76 16.07
CA ALA A 209 -21.77 34.53 16.37
C ALA A 209 -21.92 33.65 15.13
N GLY A 210 -20.82 33.45 14.40
CA GLY A 210 -20.82 32.65 13.18
C GLY A 210 -21.45 31.29 13.46
N ALA A 211 -22.19 30.76 12.48
CA ALA A 211 -22.81 29.45 12.58
C ALA A 211 -21.84 28.42 13.17
N PRO A 212 -22.30 27.50 14.05
CA PRO A 212 -21.43 26.54 14.69
C PRO A 212 -20.70 25.72 13.61
N ALA A 213 -19.37 25.74 13.64
CA ALA A 213 -18.59 24.89 12.76
C ALA A 213 -18.79 23.43 13.19
N PHE A 214 -19.03 22.53 12.23
CA PHE A 214 -19.18 21.09 12.45
C PHE A 214 -17.91 20.34 11.97
N PRO A 215 -16.83 20.30 12.78
CA PRO A 215 -15.56 19.69 12.36
C PRO A 215 -15.57 18.16 12.38
N LEU A 216 -16.61 17.54 12.93
CA LEU A 216 -16.76 16.10 13.01
C LEU A 216 -17.93 15.64 12.15
N ALA A 217 -17.89 14.36 11.78
CA ALA A 217 -19.01 13.67 11.17
C ALA A 217 -19.35 12.43 12.02
N ILE A 218 -20.65 12.15 12.14
CA ILE A 218 -21.15 10.95 12.81
C ILE A 218 -21.83 10.07 11.76
N LYS A 219 -21.28 8.87 11.57
CA LYS A 219 -21.86 7.80 10.74
C LYS A 219 -22.73 6.92 11.64
N MET A 220 -24.04 6.93 11.43
CA MET A 220 -25.01 6.05 12.08
C MET A 220 -25.26 4.83 11.17
N MET A 221 -25.00 3.63 11.67
CA MET A 221 -25.15 2.40 10.90
C MET A 221 -26.61 1.91 10.86
N TRP A 222 -26.99 1.23 9.77
CA TRP A 222 -28.27 0.54 9.67
C TRP A 222 -28.21 -0.80 10.41
N ASN A 223 -29.03 -0.97 11.44
CA ASN A 223 -29.11 -2.22 12.19
C ASN A 223 -30.44 -2.94 11.93
N ILE A 224 -30.46 -3.87 10.98
CA ILE A 224 -31.63 -4.68 10.64
C ILE A 224 -31.55 -6.13 11.14
N SER A 225 -30.38 -6.59 11.57
CA SER A 225 -30.16 -8.02 11.86
C SER A 225 -29.23 -8.32 13.05
N ALA A 226 -28.52 -7.33 13.61
CA ALA A 226 -27.54 -7.58 14.67
C ALA A 226 -28.15 -7.72 16.07
N GLY A 227 -29.46 -7.50 16.22
CA GLY A 227 -30.13 -7.45 17.52
C GLY A 227 -29.88 -6.12 18.26
N SER A 228 -30.09 -6.11 19.59
CA SER A 228 -29.98 -4.88 20.41
C SER A 228 -28.80 -4.87 21.40
N SER A 229 -28.06 -5.97 21.53
CA SER A 229 -26.86 -6.04 22.38
C SER A 229 -25.67 -5.36 21.72
N SER A 230 -24.91 -4.58 22.47
CA SER A 230 -23.72 -3.87 21.97
C SER A 230 -22.68 -4.83 21.38
N GLU A 231 -22.46 -5.99 22.01
CA GLU A 231 -21.51 -7.00 21.57
C GLU A 231 -21.87 -7.56 20.18
N ALA A 232 -23.13 -7.92 19.96
CA ALA A 232 -23.59 -8.44 18.68
C ALA A 232 -23.52 -7.38 17.57
N ILE A 233 -23.80 -6.11 17.89
CA ILE A 233 -23.67 -4.99 16.94
C ILE A 233 -22.20 -4.81 16.54
N PHE A 234 -21.28 -4.74 17.51
CA PHE A 234 -19.85 -4.62 17.22
C PHE A 234 -19.30 -5.83 16.45
N SER A 235 -19.77 -7.03 16.74
CA SER A 235 -19.36 -8.25 16.03
C SER A 235 -19.87 -8.26 14.59
N THR A 236 -21.14 -7.95 14.37
CA THR A 236 -21.78 -7.98 13.04
C THR A 236 -21.25 -6.87 12.13
N MET A 237 -20.91 -5.71 12.69
CA MET A 237 -20.42 -4.54 11.95
C MET A 237 -18.91 -4.32 12.11
N SER A 238 -18.16 -5.39 12.41
CA SER A 238 -16.76 -5.29 12.84
C SER A 238 -15.81 -4.73 11.79
N GLN A 239 -16.12 -4.89 10.49
CA GLN A 239 -15.34 -4.38 9.37
C GLN A 239 -15.29 -2.85 9.36
N GLU A 240 -16.36 -2.17 9.76
CA GLU A 240 -16.43 -0.71 9.86
C GLU A 240 -15.51 -0.14 10.96
N LEU A 241 -15.07 -1.00 11.89
CA LEU A 241 -14.20 -0.64 13.00
C LEU A 241 -12.71 -0.86 12.71
N VAL A 242 -12.36 -1.45 11.56
CA VAL A 242 -10.96 -1.68 11.14
C VAL A 242 -10.09 -0.41 11.22
N PRO A 243 -10.55 0.78 10.78
CA PRO A 243 -9.80 2.04 10.93
C PRO A 243 -9.87 2.68 12.34
N ALA A 244 -10.54 2.07 13.31
CA ALA A 244 -10.64 2.60 14.67
C ALA A 244 -9.39 2.29 15.48
N SER A 245 -8.89 3.28 16.24
CA SER A 245 -7.78 3.09 17.17
C SER A 245 -8.23 2.40 18.47
N ARG A 246 -7.29 1.91 19.30
CA ARG A 246 -7.65 1.33 20.59
C ARG A 246 -8.35 2.34 21.50
N VAL A 247 -7.92 3.59 21.43
CA VAL A 247 -8.55 4.70 22.17
C VAL A 247 -9.96 4.94 21.66
N ALA A 248 -10.18 4.87 20.34
CA ALA A 248 -11.51 5.02 19.75
C ALA A 248 -12.52 3.95 20.19
N LEU A 249 -12.03 2.81 20.69
CA LEU A 249 -12.83 1.69 21.17
C LEU A 249 -12.89 1.61 22.71
N ALA A 250 -12.30 2.56 23.44
CA ALA A 250 -12.08 2.46 24.89
C ALA A 250 -13.32 2.78 25.78
N GLY A 251 -14.49 3.08 25.20
CA GLY A 251 -15.72 3.44 25.92
C GLY A 251 -16.33 2.29 26.74
N GLU A 252 -17.62 2.42 27.11
CA GLU A 252 -18.34 1.56 28.09
C GLU A 252 -18.33 0.04 27.84
N TYR A 253 -17.81 -0.44 26.70
CA TYR A 253 -17.66 -1.87 26.41
C TYR A 253 -16.26 -2.24 25.86
N GLY A 254 -15.30 -1.33 25.90
CA GLY A 254 -13.95 -1.46 25.31
C GLY A 254 -13.06 -2.55 25.92
N ALA A 255 -13.44 -3.13 27.06
CA ALA A 255 -12.70 -4.20 27.73
C ALA A 255 -13.27 -5.61 27.51
N VAL A 256 -14.52 -5.76 27.04
CA VAL A 256 -15.21 -7.06 26.97
C VAL A 256 -15.12 -7.70 25.57
N ALA A 257 -15.08 -6.91 24.50
CA ALA A 257 -15.16 -7.42 23.12
C ALA A 257 -13.82 -7.71 22.42
N TYR A 258 -12.67 -7.58 23.09
CA TYR A 258 -11.36 -7.94 22.52
C TYR A 258 -10.62 -9.03 23.32
N ARG A 259 -11.36 -9.99 23.89
CA ARG A 259 -10.78 -11.32 24.08
C ARG A 259 -10.54 -11.86 22.67
N LYS A 260 -9.27 -11.84 22.23
CA LYS A 260 -8.78 -12.44 20.99
C LYS A 260 -9.50 -13.76 20.71
N SER A 261 -10.60 -13.73 19.95
CA SER A 261 -10.92 -14.87 19.13
C SER A 261 -9.74 -14.99 18.18
N LYS A 262 -9.15 -16.18 18.07
CA LYS A 262 -8.21 -16.46 16.99
C LYS A 262 -9.00 -16.24 15.69
N GLY A 263 -8.85 -15.06 15.06
CA GLY A 263 -9.56 -14.70 13.81
C GLY A 263 -10.34 -13.37 13.80
N GLY A 264 -10.30 -12.52 14.84
CA GLY A 264 -10.93 -11.19 14.76
C GLY A 264 -10.26 -10.22 13.75
N PRO A 265 -10.97 -9.18 13.28
CA PRO A 265 -10.44 -8.24 12.29
C PRO A 265 -9.23 -7.48 12.84
N LYS A 266 -8.22 -7.34 11.98
CA LYS A 266 -6.97 -6.65 12.27
C LYS A 266 -7.21 -5.15 12.36
N GLN A 267 -6.68 -4.54 13.41
CA GLN A 267 -6.69 -3.09 13.57
C GLN A 267 -5.70 -2.44 12.60
N LEU A 268 -6.17 -1.45 11.85
CA LEU A 268 -5.37 -0.72 10.89
C LEU A 268 -4.51 0.35 11.58
N ALA A 269 -3.23 0.41 11.23
CA ALA A 269 -2.37 1.50 11.67
C ALA A 269 -2.81 2.82 11.00
N PRO A 270 -2.76 3.98 11.69
CA PRO A 270 -3.14 5.26 11.09
C PRO A 270 -2.32 5.60 9.84
N HIS A 271 -2.98 6.17 8.84
CA HIS A 271 -2.35 6.63 7.60
C HIS A 271 -3.04 7.92 7.11
N PRO A 272 -2.30 8.91 6.57
CA PRO A 272 -2.86 10.19 6.11
C PRO A 272 -3.98 10.05 5.06
N ASN A 273 -3.93 9.02 4.22
CA ASN A 273 -4.90 8.78 3.14
C ASN A 273 -5.94 7.71 3.49
N ILE A 274 -6.08 7.36 4.78
CA ILE A 274 -7.13 6.45 5.26
C ILE A 274 -7.94 7.13 6.35
N ILE A 275 -9.27 6.97 6.32
CA ILE A 275 -10.16 7.56 7.33
C ILE A 275 -9.75 7.07 8.72
N ARG A 276 -9.78 7.97 9.70
CA ARG A 276 -9.60 7.59 11.11
C ARG A 276 -10.93 7.70 11.83
N VAL A 277 -11.36 6.58 12.43
CA VAL A 277 -12.45 6.59 13.40
C VAL A 277 -11.90 7.06 14.73
N LEU A 278 -12.42 8.20 15.20
CA LEU A 278 -12.01 8.86 16.45
C LEU A 278 -12.69 8.21 17.65
N ARG A 279 -13.97 7.85 17.52
CA ARG A 279 -14.76 7.15 18.55
C ARG A 279 -15.73 6.20 17.88
N ALA A 280 -15.98 5.06 18.52
CA ALA A 280 -17.04 4.15 18.15
C ALA A 280 -17.81 3.71 19.40
N PHE A 281 -19.13 3.75 19.33
CA PHE A 281 -20.01 3.38 20.42
C PHE A 281 -21.38 2.95 19.89
N THR A 282 -22.13 2.24 20.72
CA THR A 282 -23.53 1.90 20.40
C THR A 282 -24.48 2.76 21.20
N SER A 283 -25.51 3.30 20.56
CA SER A 283 -26.55 4.06 21.27
C SER A 283 -27.95 3.77 20.70
N SER A 284 -28.97 4.15 21.45
CA SER A 284 -30.36 4.09 20.98
C SER A 284 -30.51 4.95 19.73
N VAL A 285 -31.15 4.41 18.68
CA VAL A 285 -31.43 5.14 17.44
C VAL A 285 -32.31 6.37 17.73
N PRO A 286 -31.83 7.60 17.52
CA PRO A 286 -32.66 8.80 17.66
C PRO A 286 -33.41 9.08 16.35
N LEU A 287 -34.33 10.04 16.38
CA LEU A 287 -34.91 10.63 15.18
C LEU A 287 -34.04 11.80 14.72
N LEU A 288 -33.17 11.57 13.73
CA LEU A 288 -32.28 12.59 13.18
C LEU A 288 -32.97 13.45 12.11
N PRO A 289 -32.48 14.68 11.84
CA PRO A 289 -33.00 15.52 10.77
C PRO A 289 -33.06 14.78 9.42
N GLY A 290 -34.19 14.89 8.72
CA GLY A 290 -34.41 14.24 7.42
C GLY A 290 -34.71 12.74 7.47
N ALA A 291 -34.56 12.06 8.61
CA ALA A 291 -34.63 10.59 8.70
C ALA A 291 -35.93 9.97 8.17
N LEU A 292 -37.09 10.56 8.47
CA LEU A 292 -38.40 10.07 8.03
C LEU A 292 -38.60 10.16 6.51
N VAL A 293 -37.89 11.06 5.85
CA VAL A 293 -37.99 11.24 4.39
C VAL A 293 -36.92 10.40 3.70
N ASP A 294 -35.71 10.44 4.23
CA ASP A 294 -34.54 9.87 3.55
C ASP A 294 -34.43 8.36 3.74
N TYR A 295 -34.80 7.82 4.90
CA TYR A 295 -34.60 6.40 5.21
C TYR A 295 -35.62 5.86 6.24
N PRO A 296 -36.93 6.03 6.03
CA PRO A 296 -37.96 5.59 7.00
C PRO A 296 -37.91 4.09 7.30
N ASP A 297 -37.57 3.25 6.32
CA ASP A 297 -37.62 1.79 6.41
C ASP A 297 -36.59 1.20 7.38
N VAL A 298 -35.46 1.88 7.61
CA VAL A 298 -34.39 1.39 8.52
C VAL A 298 -34.53 1.96 9.94
N LEU A 299 -35.53 2.81 10.19
CA LEU A 299 -35.84 3.28 11.53
C LEU A 299 -36.51 2.17 12.36
N PRO A 300 -36.40 2.20 13.69
CA PRO A 300 -37.10 1.25 14.54
C PRO A 300 -38.61 1.50 14.59
N PRO A 301 -39.44 0.47 14.85
CA PRO A 301 -40.90 0.57 14.97
C PRO A 301 -41.40 1.69 15.90
N ARG A 302 -40.64 2.01 16.95
CA ARG A 302 -40.97 3.10 17.90
C ARG A 302 -40.88 4.51 17.30
N LEU A 303 -40.15 4.68 16.19
CA LEU A 303 -39.98 5.95 15.49
C LEU A 303 -40.76 5.98 14.17
N HIS A 304 -40.86 4.83 13.50
CA HIS A 304 -41.64 4.66 12.27
C HIS A 304 -42.35 3.30 12.34
N PRO A 305 -43.70 3.22 12.40
CA PRO A 305 -44.42 1.97 12.65
C PRO A 305 -44.09 0.82 11.70
N GLU A 306 -43.79 1.12 10.42
CA GLU A 306 -43.41 0.13 9.40
C GLU A 306 -41.89 -0.10 9.31
N GLY A 307 -41.12 0.58 10.16
CA GLY A 307 -39.66 0.50 10.17
C GLY A 307 -39.14 -0.87 10.62
N LEU A 308 -38.10 -1.35 9.95
CA LEU A 308 -37.47 -2.65 10.17
C LEU A 308 -36.22 -2.59 11.07
N GLY A 309 -35.84 -1.40 11.50
CA GLY A 309 -34.64 -1.18 12.29
C GLY A 309 -34.73 -1.69 13.73
N HIS A 310 -33.58 -2.05 14.29
CA HIS A 310 -33.46 -2.31 15.72
C HIS A 310 -33.32 -1.01 16.50
N GLY A 311 -33.67 -1.07 17.78
CA GLY A 311 -33.71 0.10 18.64
C GLY A 311 -32.35 0.71 19.02
N ARG A 312 -31.25 0.00 18.81
CA ARG A 312 -29.87 0.44 19.11
C ARG A 312 -28.99 0.13 17.91
N THR A 313 -28.02 1.00 17.62
CA THR A 313 -27.09 0.82 16.50
C THR A 313 -25.70 1.35 16.82
N LEU A 314 -24.75 1.09 15.91
CA LEU A 314 -23.37 1.59 15.95
C LEU A 314 -23.29 3.02 15.42
N PHE A 315 -22.51 3.84 16.12
CA PHE A 315 -22.13 5.19 15.73
C PHE A 315 -20.61 5.28 15.63
N LEU A 316 -20.13 5.89 14.56
CA LEU A 316 -18.71 6.16 14.32
C LEU A 316 -18.50 7.66 14.20
N VAL A 317 -17.63 8.21 15.02
CA VAL A 317 -17.23 9.61 15.01
C VAL A 317 -15.93 9.72 14.22
N MET A 318 -15.92 10.59 13.21
CA MET A 318 -14.76 10.82 12.35
C MET A 318 -14.59 12.32 12.09
N LYS A 319 -13.49 12.70 11.45
CA LYS A 319 -13.31 14.06 10.93
C LYS A 319 -14.36 14.32 9.83
N ASN A 320 -14.93 15.52 9.81
CA ASN A 320 -15.80 15.94 8.70
C ASN A 320 -14.96 16.30 7.47
N TYR A 321 -15.35 15.79 6.30
CA TYR A 321 -14.73 16.10 5.02
C TYR A 321 -15.78 16.79 4.13
N PRO A 322 -15.44 17.88 3.43
CA PRO A 322 -16.41 18.66 2.66
C PRO A 322 -17.18 17.89 1.59
N CYS A 323 -16.54 16.94 0.90
CA CYS A 323 -17.18 16.19 -0.18
C CYS A 323 -16.46 14.88 -0.50
N THR A 324 -17.11 14.05 -1.34
CA THR A 324 -16.49 12.87 -1.96
C THR A 324 -15.70 13.24 -3.22
N LEU A 325 -14.81 12.37 -3.67
CA LEU A 325 -14.04 12.54 -4.91
C LEU A 325 -14.99 12.65 -6.11
N ARG A 326 -16.06 11.86 -6.12
CA ARG A 326 -17.09 11.94 -7.17
C ARG A 326 -17.74 13.33 -7.23
N GLN A 327 -18.08 13.91 -6.07
CA GLN A 327 -18.65 15.26 -6.01
C GLN A 327 -17.61 16.31 -6.43
N TYR A 328 -16.38 16.18 -5.96
CA TYR A 328 -15.27 17.07 -6.34
C TYR A 328 -15.04 17.11 -7.85
N LEU A 329 -14.96 15.94 -8.50
CA LEU A 329 -14.69 15.80 -9.95
C LEU A 329 -15.87 16.22 -10.84
N ARG A 330 -17.09 16.35 -10.29
CA ARG A 330 -18.22 16.94 -11.03
C ARG A 330 -18.08 18.46 -11.20
N ALA A 331 -17.44 19.12 -10.24
CA ALA A 331 -17.28 20.57 -10.23
C ALA A 331 -15.88 21.03 -10.67
N ASN A 332 -14.89 20.12 -10.68
CA ASN A 332 -13.50 20.45 -10.91
C ASN A 332 -12.86 19.48 -11.89
N THR A 333 -12.01 20.00 -12.78
CA THR A 333 -11.17 19.20 -13.68
C THR A 333 -9.70 19.38 -13.27
N PRO A 334 -9.09 18.39 -12.59
CA PRO A 334 -7.70 18.50 -12.16
C PRO A 334 -6.74 18.63 -13.35
N SER A 335 -5.66 19.40 -13.19
CA SER A 335 -4.57 19.37 -14.15
C SER A 335 -3.91 17.99 -14.18
N PRO A 336 -3.25 17.56 -15.28
CA PRO A 336 -2.58 16.26 -15.34
C PRO A 336 -1.59 16.02 -14.19
N ARG A 337 -0.88 17.07 -13.76
CA ARG A 337 0.02 17.03 -12.60
C ARG A 337 -0.74 16.73 -11.31
N LEU A 338 -1.83 17.48 -11.05
CA LEU A 338 -2.65 17.32 -9.85
C LEU A 338 -3.33 15.95 -9.82
N ALA A 339 -3.89 15.52 -10.95
CA ALA A 339 -4.46 14.19 -11.16
C ALA A 339 -3.45 13.06 -10.86
N THR A 340 -2.19 13.27 -11.21
CA THR A 340 -1.10 12.33 -10.89
C THR A 340 -0.82 12.26 -9.39
N VAL A 341 -0.80 13.41 -8.69
CA VAL A 341 -0.66 13.47 -7.22
C VAL A 341 -1.87 12.82 -6.51
N MET A 342 -3.09 13.06 -7.01
CA MET A 342 -4.31 12.42 -6.51
C MET A 342 -4.24 10.89 -6.67
N THR A 343 -3.84 10.40 -7.83
CA THR A 343 -3.67 8.95 -8.07
C THR A 343 -2.59 8.36 -7.17
N LEU A 344 -1.48 9.08 -6.93
CA LEU A 344 -0.43 8.68 -5.99
C LEU A 344 -0.96 8.54 -4.57
N GLN A 345 -1.77 9.49 -4.08
CA GLN A 345 -2.38 9.41 -2.75
C GLN A 345 -3.21 8.13 -2.56
N LEU A 346 -3.98 7.73 -3.58
CA LEU A 346 -4.76 6.49 -3.54
C LEU A 346 -3.85 5.26 -3.50
N LEU A 347 -2.78 5.24 -4.31
CA LEU A 347 -1.82 4.13 -4.31
C LEU A 347 -1.04 4.02 -3.00
N GLU A 348 -0.69 5.13 -2.35
CA GLU A 348 -0.11 5.14 -1.00
C GLU A 348 -1.08 4.56 0.03
N GLY A 349 -2.36 4.95 -0.03
CA GLY A 349 -3.41 4.38 0.82
C GLY A 349 -3.59 2.88 0.61
N VAL A 350 -3.71 2.42 -0.65
CA VAL A 350 -3.86 1.00 -1.00
C VAL A 350 -2.64 0.19 -0.59
N ASP A 351 -1.42 0.72 -0.82
CA ASP A 351 -0.20 0.05 -0.39
C ASP A 351 -0.18 -0.16 1.13
N HIS A 352 -0.56 0.87 1.90
CA HIS A 352 -0.68 0.76 3.35
C HIS A 352 -1.67 -0.32 3.79
N LEU A 353 -2.83 -0.45 3.12
CA LEU A 353 -3.78 -1.52 3.38
C LEU A 353 -3.17 -2.90 3.10
N VAL A 354 -2.52 -3.06 1.94
CA VAL A 354 -1.88 -4.32 1.52
C VAL A 354 -0.76 -4.72 2.48
N GLN A 355 0.10 -3.78 2.92
CA GLN A 355 1.14 -4.03 3.92
C GLN A 355 0.54 -4.47 5.26
N GLN A 356 -0.67 -4.01 5.59
CA GLN A 356 -1.41 -4.46 6.75
C GLN A 356 -2.24 -5.73 6.49
N GLY A 357 -2.16 -6.34 5.32
CA GLY A 357 -2.90 -7.56 4.99
C GLY A 357 -4.41 -7.31 4.87
N ILE A 358 -4.81 -6.08 4.55
CA ILE A 358 -6.20 -5.66 4.42
C ILE A 358 -6.48 -5.33 2.96
N ALA A 359 -7.63 -5.77 2.45
CA ALA A 359 -8.16 -5.34 1.16
C ALA A 359 -9.47 -4.58 1.38
N HIS A 360 -9.65 -3.44 0.73
CA HIS A 360 -10.83 -2.61 0.84
C HIS A 360 -12.05 -3.25 0.15
N ARG A 361 -11.87 -3.79 -1.07
CA ARG A 361 -12.88 -4.51 -1.87
C ARG A 361 -14.13 -3.71 -2.32
N ASP A 362 -14.26 -2.44 -1.92
CA ASP A 362 -15.31 -1.52 -2.39
C ASP A 362 -14.76 -0.11 -2.71
N LEU A 363 -13.59 -0.04 -3.35
CA LEU A 363 -13.06 1.24 -3.82
C LEU A 363 -13.91 1.79 -4.97
N LYS A 364 -14.28 3.07 -4.85
CA LYS A 364 -15.01 3.87 -5.85
C LYS A 364 -14.87 5.34 -5.49
N SER A 365 -15.16 6.24 -6.43
CA SER A 365 -15.06 7.69 -6.20
C SER A 365 -16.03 8.21 -5.13
N ASP A 366 -17.12 7.49 -4.82
CA ASP A 366 -18.00 7.80 -3.69
C ASP A 366 -17.34 7.48 -2.32
N ASN A 367 -16.43 6.50 -2.26
CA ASN A 367 -15.74 6.04 -1.03
C ASN A 367 -14.35 6.67 -0.85
N ILE A 368 -14.11 7.80 -1.51
CA ILE A 368 -12.90 8.61 -1.34
C ILE A 368 -13.37 10.00 -0.94
N LEU A 369 -12.93 10.47 0.22
CA LEU A 369 -13.24 11.80 0.74
C LEU A 369 -12.15 12.79 0.33
N VAL A 370 -12.53 14.06 0.16
CA VAL A 370 -11.66 15.15 -0.27
C VAL A 370 -11.72 16.30 0.73
N GLU A 371 -10.57 16.82 1.08
CA GLU A 371 -10.41 18.16 1.65
C GLU A 371 -9.31 18.91 0.91
N LEU A 372 -9.33 20.24 0.93
CA LEU A 372 -8.28 21.03 0.32
C LEU A 372 -7.24 21.43 1.39
N ASP A 373 -5.96 21.29 1.06
CA ASP A 373 -4.90 21.85 1.89
C ASP A 373 -4.80 23.38 1.74
N ALA A 374 -3.83 24.00 2.42
CA ALA A 374 -3.65 25.44 2.41
C ALA A 374 -3.32 26.01 1.02
N ASP A 375 -2.78 25.19 0.12
CA ASP A 375 -2.41 25.56 -1.24
C ASP A 375 -3.52 25.20 -2.25
N GLY A 376 -4.67 24.74 -1.77
CA GLY A 376 -5.79 24.29 -2.59
C GLY A 376 -5.59 22.90 -3.22
N CYS A 377 -4.57 22.14 -2.79
CA CYS A 377 -4.33 20.80 -3.28
C CYS A 377 -5.29 19.80 -2.60
N PRO A 378 -6.00 18.93 -3.37
CA PRO A 378 -6.90 17.95 -2.79
C PRO A 378 -6.15 16.87 -2.01
N TRP A 379 -6.45 16.75 -0.73
CA TRP A 379 -6.07 15.65 0.13
C TRP A 379 -7.12 14.55 0.08
N LEU A 380 -6.73 13.35 -0.33
CA LEU A 380 -7.63 12.21 -0.52
C LEU A 380 -7.59 11.23 0.65
N VAL A 381 -8.76 10.75 1.07
CA VAL A 381 -8.89 9.80 2.18
C VAL A 381 -9.84 8.67 1.80
N ILE A 382 -9.36 7.43 1.83
CA ILE A 382 -10.18 6.23 1.61
C ILE A 382 -11.08 6.01 2.84
N THR A 383 -12.37 5.79 2.61
CA THR A 383 -13.39 5.56 3.65
C THR A 383 -14.26 4.36 3.31
N ASP A 384 -15.14 3.99 4.26
CA ASP A 384 -16.15 2.94 4.15
C ASP A 384 -15.59 1.51 4.09
N PHE A 385 -15.18 1.01 5.25
CA PHE A 385 -14.54 -0.30 5.39
C PHE A 385 -15.52 -1.46 5.55
N GLY A 386 -16.84 -1.23 5.43
CA GLY A 386 -17.86 -2.26 5.64
C GLY A 386 -17.70 -3.52 4.78
N CYS A 387 -17.06 -3.40 3.62
CA CYS A 387 -16.77 -4.53 2.73
C CYS A 387 -15.32 -5.04 2.82
N CYS A 388 -14.49 -4.56 3.75
CA CYS A 388 -13.07 -4.92 3.73
C CYS A 388 -12.80 -6.38 4.15
N LEU A 389 -11.72 -6.96 3.62
CA LEU A 389 -11.12 -8.19 4.12
C LEU A 389 -10.00 -7.81 5.08
N ALA A 390 -10.15 -8.14 6.36
CA ALA A 390 -9.20 -7.77 7.42
C ALA A 390 -8.90 -8.91 8.40
N ASP A 391 -9.07 -10.17 8.00
CA ASP A 391 -8.84 -11.32 8.86
C ASP A 391 -7.34 -11.63 8.98
N ALA A 392 -6.81 -11.57 10.20
CA ALA A 392 -5.39 -11.77 10.48
C ALA A 392 -4.87 -13.19 10.18
N SER A 393 -5.76 -14.19 10.11
CA SER A 393 -5.39 -15.59 9.87
C SER A 393 -5.17 -15.92 8.41
N ILE A 394 -5.90 -15.25 7.51
CA ILE A 394 -5.83 -15.48 6.06
C ILE A 394 -5.17 -14.32 5.31
N GLY A 395 -5.11 -13.13 5.91
CA GLY A 395 -4.58 -11.92 5.26
C GLY A 395 -5.34 -11.59 3.99
N LEU A 396 -4.61 -11.46 2.88
CA LEU A 396 -5.15 -11.12 1.56
C LEU A 396 -5.59 -12.34 0.73
N GLN A 397 -5.50 -13.55 1.29
CA GLN A 397 -5.75 -14.81 0.60
C GLN A 397 -7.10 -15.38 1.05
N LEU A 398 -8.19 -15.02 0.37
CA LEU A 398 -9.53 -15.43 0.75
C LEU A 398 -9.85 -16.85 0.28
N PRO A 399 -10.12 -17.82 1.17
CA PRO A 399 -10.59 -19.14 0.77
C PRO A 399 -11.96 -19.03 0.06
N PHE A 400 -12.06 -19.59 -1.13
CA PHE A 400 -13.25 -19.48 -1.97
C PHE A 400 -13.90 -20.85 -2.19
N THR A 401 -14.56 -21.37 -1.16
CA THR A 401 -15.10 -22.73 -1.16
C THR A 401 -16.48 -22.86 -1.82
N SER A 402 -17.26 -21.77 -1.87
CA SER A 402 -18.59 -21.72 -2.48
C SER A 402 -18.93 -20.32 -2.99
N TRP A 403 -19.97 -20.21 -3.82
CA TRP A 403 -20.46 -18.93 -4.33
C TRP A 403 -21.06 -18.01 -3.24
N TYR A 404 -21.31 -18.52 -2.03
CA TYR A 404 -21.82 -17.74 -0.89
C TYR A 404 -20.74 -16.96 -0.14
N VAL A 405 -19.46 -17.20 -0.45
CA VAL A 405 -18.36 -16.43 0.13
C VAL A 405 -18.43 -14.99 -0.39
N ASP A 406 -18.49 -14.03 0.53
CA ASP A 406 -18.47 -12.61 0.19
C ASP A 406 -17.12 -12.20 -0.44
N ARG A 407 -17.18 -11.71 -1.69
CA ARG A 407 -16.03 -11.25 -2.47
C ARG A 407 -15.86 -9.72 -2.45
N GLY A 408 -16.69 -8.98 -1.71
CA GLY A 408 -16.66 -7.53 -1.63
C GLY A 408 -17.90 -6.85 -2.22
N GLY A 409 -17.92 -5.52 -2.16
CA GLY A 409 -19.14 -4.72 -2.38
C GLY A 409 -19.33 -4.15 -3.79
N ASN A 410 -18.26 -3.81 -4.51
CA ASN A 410 -18.37 -3.15 -5.81
C ASN A 410 -18.32 -4.17 -6.95
N GLY A 411 -19.48 -4.64 -7.41
CA GLY A 411 -19.55 -5.59 -8.53
C GLY A 411 -18.88 -5.08 -9.82
N CYS A 412 -19.02 -3.78 -10.14
CA CYS A 412 -18.48 -3.21 -11.38
C CYS A 412 -16.96 -3.06 -11.33
N LEU A 413 -16.41 -2.65 -10.18
CA LEU A 413 -14.96 -2.49 -10.00
C LEU A 413 -14.29 -3.69 -9.30
N MET A 414 -14.95 -4.85 -9.31
CA MET A 414 -14.37 -6.10 -8.85
C MET A 414 -13.29 -6.54 -9.85
N ALA A 415 -12.04 -6.62 -9.40
CA ALA A 415 -10.90 -6.92 -10.26
C ALA A 415 -11.05 -8.29 -10.97
N PRO A 416 -10.46 -8.49 -12.16
CA PRO A 416 -10.72 -9.67 -13.00
C PRO A 416 -10.40 -11.02 -12.35
N GLU A 417 -9.32 -11.09 -11.57
CA GLU A 417 -8.92 -12.25 -10.78
C GLU A 417 -9.94 -12.62 -9.68
N VAL A 418 -10.75 -11.66 -9.23
CA VAL A 418 -11.80 -11.87 -8.24
C VAL A 418 -13.12 -12.22 -8.93
N SER A 419 -13.48 -11.48 -9.97
CA SER A 419 -14.77 -11.65 -10.67
C SER A 419 -14.83 -12.94 -11.48
N THR A 420 -13.70 -13.38 -12.05
CA THR A 420 -13.57 -14.63 -12.82
C THR A 420 -13.14 -15.85 -11.99
N ALA A 421 -12.94 -15.67 -10.67
CA ALA A 421 -12.63 -16.78 -9.78
C ALA A 421 -13.78 -17.80 -9.75
N HIS A 422 -13.43 -19.08 -9.60
CA HIS A 422 -14.39 -20.17 -9.46
C HIS A 422 -14.20 -20.86 -8.10
N PRO A 423 -15.28 -21.17 -7.37
CA PRO A 423 -15.17 -21.77 -6.06
C PRO A 423 -14.72 -23.22 -6.16
N GLY A 424 -14.02 -23.69 -5.14
CA GLY A 424 -13.60 -25.08 -5.03
C GLY A 424 -12.94 -25.38 -3.68
N PRO A 425 -12.74 -26.67 -3.33
CA PRO A 425 -12.28 -27.08 -2.00
C PRO A 425 -10.93 -26.47 -1.55
N ARG A 426 -10.10 -26.04 -2.50
CA ARG A 426 -8.80 -25.40 -2.27
C ARG A 426 -8.63 -24.11 -3.07
N ALA A 427 -9.72 -23.55 -3.60
CA ALA A 427 -9.65 -22.30 -4.33
C ALA A 427 -9.40 -21.14 -3.36
N VAL A 428 -8.54 -20.22 -3.77
CA VAL A 428 -8.16 -19.03 -2.99
C VAL A 428 -8.13 -17.85 -3.94
N ILE A 429 -8.73 -16.74 -3.52
CA ILE A 429 -8.67 -15.46 -4.23
C ILE A 429 -7.61 -14.59 -3.57
N ASP A 430 -6.65 -14.14 -4.37
CA ASP A 430 -5.60 -13.22 -3.94
C ASP A 430 -6.03 -11.76 -4.17
N TYR A 431 -6.18 -10.99 -3.09
CA TYR A 431 -6.56 -9.58 -3.14
C TYR A 431 -5.36 -8.60 -3.18
N SER A 432 -4.11 -9.08 -3.20
CA SER A 432 -2.91 -8.24 -3.08
C SER A 432 -2.73 -7.17 -4.16
N LYS A 433 -3.44 -7.28 -5.28
CA LYS A 433 -3.44 -6.27 -6.37
C LYS A 433 -4.85 -5.89 -6.83
N ALA A 434 -5.89 -6.36 -6.17
CA ALA A 434 -7.29 -6.11 -6.57
C ALA A 434 -7.65 -4.62 -6.40
N ASP A 435 -7.34 -4.03 -5.25
CA ASP A 435 -7.60 -2.61 -5.00
C ASP A 435 -6.75 -1.69 -5.91
N ALA A 436 -5.54 -2.11 -6.28
CA ALA A 436 -4.70 -1.36 -7.23
C ALA A 436 -5.33 -1.31 -8.63
N TRP A 437 -6.02 -2.38 -9.04
CA TRP A 437 -6.81 -2.38 -10.28
C TRP A 437 -8.00 -1.42 -10.21
N ALA A 438 -8.70 -1.38 -9.06
CA ALA A 438 -9.78 -0.42 -8.85
C ALA A 438 -9.28 1.04 -8.91
N VAL A 439 -8.09 1.33 -8.38
CA VAL A 439 -7.43 2.64 -8.54
C VAL A 439 -7.16 2.95 -10.02
N GLY A 440 -6.74 1.98 -10.82
CA GLY A 440 -6.57 2.14 -12.26
C GLY A 440 -7.87 2.56 -12.98
N ALA A 441 -9.02 2.02 -12.56
CA ALA A 441 -10.32 2.41 -13.10
C ALA A 441 -10.72 3.83 -12.65
N ILE A 442 -10.56 4.15 -11.36
CA ILE A 442 -10.86 5.47 -10.78
C ILE A 442 -9.95 6.56 -11.39
N ALA A 443 -8.72 6.21 -11.80
CA ALA A 443 -7.81 7.16 -12.45
C ALA A 443 -8.43 7.81 -13.70
N TYR A 444 -9.26 7.09 -14.47
CA TYR A 444 -9.97 7.70 -15.61
C TYR A 444 -10.83 8.90 -15.19
N GLU A 445 -11.57 8.77 -14.08
CA GLU A 445 -12.37 9.86 -13.51
C GLU A 445 -11.47 11.03 -13.08
N ILE A 446 -10.35 10.74 -12.42
CA ILE A 446 -9.39 11.74 -11.95
C ILE A 446 -8.76 12.51 -13.12
N PHE A 447 -8.53 11.86 -14.27
CA PHE A 447 -8.01 12.47 -15.49
C PHE A 447 -9.11 13.08 -16.40
N GLY A 448 -10.33 13.24 -15.88
CA GLY A 448 -11.42 13.94 -16.58
C GLY A 448 -12.17 13.11 -17.62
N LEU A 449 -12.01 11.79 -17.61
CA LEU A 449 -12.76 10.86 -18.47
C LEU A 449 -13.84 10.12 -17.67
N ALA A 450 -14.80 9.52 -18.37
CA ALA A 450 -15.72 8.57 -17.74
C ALA A 450 -14.97 7.31 -17.29
N ASN A 451 -15.37 6.74 -16.15
CA ASN A 451 -14.87 5.44 -15.72
C ASN A 451 -15.26 4.36 -16.75
N PRO A 452 -14.31 3.60 -17.31
CA PRO A 452 -14.61 2.67 -18.39
C PRO A 452 -15.51 1.50 -17.98
N PHE A 453 -15.66 1.24 -16.66
CA PHE A 453 -16.45 0.14 -16.12
C PHE A 453 -17.80 0.58 -15.52
N TYR A 454 -18.09 1.90 -15.49
CA TYR A 454 -19.38 2.42 -15.06
C TYR A 454 -20.22 2.88 -16.25
N GLY A 455 -21.43 2.35 -16.37
CA GLY A 455 -22.38 2.74 -17.41
C GLY A 455 -23.51 1.73 -17.60
N GLN A 456 -24.43 2.03 -18.51
CA GLN A 456 -25.51 1.13 -18.94
C GLN A 456 -25.38 0.90 -20.46
N GLY A 457 -25.67 -0.32 -20.94
CA GLY A 457 -25.65 -0.67 -22.36
C GLY A 457 -24.26 -1.04 -22.94
N LYS A 458 -24.13 -1.19 -24.26
CA LYS A 458 -22.94 -1.80 -24.91
C LYS A 458 -21.64 -0.98 -24.85
N ALA A 459 -21.67 0.24 -24.32
CA ALA A 459 -20.51 1.16 -24.32
C ALA A 459 -19.58 1.02 -23.10
N HIS A 460 -20.01 0.33 -22.03
CA HIS A 460 -19.17 0.12 -20.85
C HIS A 460 -18.46 -1.24 -20.90
N LEU A 461 -17.30 -1.30 -20.28
CA LEU A 461 -16.54 -2.53 -20.13
C LEU A 461 -17.02 -3.31 -18.91
N GLU A 462 -17.06 -4.64 -19.01
CA GLU A 462 -17.28 -5.50 -17.85
C GLU A 462 -15.93 -6.00 -17.33
N SER A 463 -15.68 -5.88 -16.03
CA SER A 463 -14.41 -6.33 -15.41
C SER A 463 -14.11 -7.81 -15.72
N ARG A 464 -15.14 -8.65 -15.76
CA ARG A 464 -15.02 -10.10 -16.05
C ARG A 464 -14.56 -10.43 -17.47
N SER A 465 -14.80 -9.58 -18.47
CA SER A 465 -14.69 -9.97 -19.89
C SER A 465 -13.99 -8.96 -20.80
N TYR A 466 -13.73 -7.73 -20.36
CA TYR A 466 -13.08 -6.72 -21.19
C TYR A 466 -11.72 -7.19 -21.75
N GLN A 467 -11.34 -6.67 -22.90
CA GLN A 467 -10.00 -6.81 -23.47
C GLN A 467 -9.22 -5.51 -23.22
N GLU A 468 -7.93 -5.63 -22.90
CA GLU A 468 -7.09 -4.48 -22.53
C GLU A 468 -7.00 -3.43 -23.66
N ALA A 469 -7.08 -3.86 -24.92
CA ALA A 469 -7.11 -2.97 -26.09
C ALA A 469 -8.39 -2.11 -26.21
N GLN A 470 -9.46 -2.47 -25.49
CA GLN A 470 -10.71 -1.69 -25.45
C GLN A 470 -10.66 -0.53 -24.46
N LEU A 471 -9.63 -0.46 -23.61
CA LEU A 471 -9.47 0.63 -22.64
C LEU A 471 -9.29 1.97 -23.40
N PRO A 472 -10.09 3.00 -23.09
CA PRO A 472 -9.95 4.30 -23.72
C PRO A 472 -8.55 4.87 -23.50
N ALA A 473 -8.02 5.61 -24.48
CA ALA A 473 -6.76 6.31 -24.30
C ALA A 473 -6.95 7.53 -23.37
N LEU A 474 -6.04 7.70 -22.41
CA LEU A 474 -5.96 8.94 -21.65
C LEU A 474 -5.48 10.09 -22.57
N PRO A 475 -5.85 11.36 -22.27
CA PRO A 475 -5.47 12.52 -23.08
C PRO A 475 -3.94 12.64 -23.26
N GLU A 476 -3.50 13.16 -24.41
CA GLU A 476 -2.06 13.37 -24.69
C GLU A 476 -1.39 14.38 -23.76
N SER A 477 -2.17 15.23 -23.08
CA SER A 477 -1.68 16.12 -22.02
C SER A 477 -1.20 15.37 -20.77
N VAL A 478 -1.58 14.09 -20.62
CA VAL A 478 -1.12 13.22 -19.54
C VAL A 478 0.25 12.61 -19.92
N PRO A 479 1.28 12.73 -19.06
CA PRO A 479 2.60 12.17 -19.33
C PRO A 479 2.55 10.69 -19.71
N LEU A 480 3.38 10.28 -20.68
CA LEU A 480 3.42 8.90 -21.19
C LEU A 480 3.53 7.88 -20.05
N ASP A 481 4.44 8.14 -19.10
CA ASP A 481 4.69 7.28 -17.94
C ASP A 481 3.42 7.02 -17.11
N VAL A 482 2.61 8.06 -16.91
CA VAL A 482 1.36 7.99 -16.16
C VAL A 482 0.31 7.23 -16.96
N ARG A 483 0.22 7.47 -18.28
CA ARG A 483 -0.70 6.74 -19.18
C ARG A 483 -0.38 5.24 -19.19
N GLN A 484 0.91 4.89 -19.26
CA GLN A 484 1.34 3.49 -19.23
C GLN A 484 1.13 2.84 -17.87
N LEU A 485 1.30 3.59 -16.77
CA LEU A 485 0.98 3.06 -15.43
C LEU A 485 -0.51 2.75 -15.29
N VAL A 486 -1.41 3.65 -15.69
CA VAL A 486 -2.87 3.42 -15.59
C VAL A 486 -3.27 2.19 -16.41
N ARG A 487 -2.75 2.04 -17.63
CA ARG A 487 -2.94 0.82 -18.43
C ARG A 487 -2.37 -0.41 -17.74
N SER A 488 -1.19 -0.30 -17.12
CA SER A 488 -0.55 -1.41 -16.41
C SER A 488 -1.32 -1.83 -15.15
N LEU A 489 -1.97 -0.91 -14.45
CA LEU A 489 -2.88 -1.20 -13.32
C LEU A 489 -4.16 -1.92 -13.77
N LEU A 490 -4.56 -1.76 -15.03
CA LEU A 490 -5.74 -2.41 -15.60
C LEU A 490 -5.41 -3.65 -16.44
N GLN A 491 -4.23 -4.25 -16.26
CA GLN A 491 -3.96 -5.57 -16.84
C GLN A 491 -4.81 -6.64 -16.16
N ARG A 492 -5.43 -7.52 -16.94
CA ARG A 492 -6.34 -8.55 -16.41
C ARG A 492 -5.60 -9.52 -15.50
N GLU A 493 -4.44 -9.98 -15.98
CA GLU A 493 -3.61 -10.92 -15.24
C GLU A 493 -2.89 -10.21 -14.08
N ALA A 494 -3.26 -10.55 -12.84
CA ALA A 494 -2.68 -9.94 -11.63
C ALA A 494 -1.15 -10.09 -11.55
N SER A 495 -0.58 -11.15 -12.11
CA SER A 495 0.87 -11.38 -12.13
C SER A 495 1.63 -10.29 -12.90
N LYS A 496 1.02 -9.72 -13.94
CA LYS A 496 1.62 -8.69 -14.80
C LYS A 496 1.38 -7.25 -14.31
N ARG A 497 0.41 -7.06 -13.42
CA ARG A 497 0.18 -5.76 -12.75
C ARG A 497 1.33 -5.42 -11.81
N PRO A 498 1.76 -4.15 -11.72
CA PRO A 498 2.60 -3.70 -10.61
C PRO A 498 1.84 -3.82 -9.29
N SER A 499 2.57 -3.98 -8.18
CA SER A 499 1.96 -3.79 -6.85
C SER A 499 1.62 -2.31 -6.63
N ALA A 500 0.77 -2.01 -5.66
CA ALA A 500 0.50 -0.64 -5.25
C ALA A 500 1.79 0.11 -4.88
N ARG A 501 2.73 -0.55 -4.18
CA ARG A 501 4.03 0.09 -3.87
C ARG A 501 4.81 0.49 -5.11
N VAL A 502 4.95 -0.42 -6.06
CA VAL A 502 5.70 -0.17 -7.30
C VAL A 502 5.01 0.93 -8.12
N ALA A 503 3.68 0.91 -8.21
CA ALA A 503 2.91 1.93 -8.90
C ALA A 503 3.07 3.32 -8.26
N ALA A 504 3.03 3.42 -6.94
CA ALA A 504 3.29 4.66 -6.21
C ALA A 504 4.71 5.19 -6.50
N ASN A 505 5.73 4.31 -6.48
CA ASN A 505 7.11 4.67 -6.81
C ASN A 505 7.26 5.16 -8.26
N VAL A 506 6.54 4.56 -9.21
CA VAL A 506 6.51 5.02 -10.61
C VAL A 506 5.98 6.46 -10.68
N LEU A 507 4.85 6.76 -10.03
CA LEU A 507 4.31 8.12 -10.02
C LEU A 507 5.24 9.09 -9.29
N HIS A 508 5.85 8.68 -8.18
CA HIS A 508 6.80 9.50 -7.45
C HIS A 508 8.00 9.90 -8.33
N LEU A 509 8.59 8.93 -9.02
CA LEU A 509 9.71 9.17 -9.95
C LEU A 509 9.28 10.03 -11.15
N SER A 510 8.08 9.83 -11.69
CA SER A 510 7.55 10.69 -12.76
C SER A 510 7.31 12.13 -12.28
N LEU A 511 6.92 12.32 -11.02
CA LEU A 511 6.64 13.64 -10.45
C LEU A 511 7.91 14.40 -10.06
N TRP A 512 8.89 13.73 -9.45
CA TRP A 512 10.04 14.39 -8.80
C TRP A 512 11.40 13.75 -9.13
N GLY A 513 11.46 12.82 -10.08
CA GLY A 513 12.65 12.05 -10.43
C GLY A 513 13.17 12.27 -11.87
N GLU A 514 12.78 13.32 -12.57
CA GLU A 514 13.23 13.52 -13.97
C GLU A 514 14.76 13.54 -14.12
N ASP A 515 15.48 14.18 -13.19
CA ASP A 515 16.95 14.25 -13.20
C ASP A 515 17.60 12.87 -13.16
N ILE A 516 16.98 11.92 -12.44
CA ILE A 516 17.50 10.57 -12.31
C ILE A 516 17.07 9.67 -13.47
N LEU A 517 15.88 9.91 -14.04
CA LEU A 517 15.37 9.18 -15.20
C LEU A 517 16.06 9.59 -16.52
N ALA A 518 16.61 10.80 -16.59
CA ALA A 518 17.40 11.28 -17.73
C ALA A 518 18.76 10.56 -17.90
N LEU A 519 19.19 9.78 -16.89
CA LEU A 519 20.45 9.05 -16.94
C LEU A 519 20.33 7.80 -17.81
N LYS A 520 21.14 7.74 -18.88
CA LYS A 520 21.20 6.60 -19.83
C LYS A 520 21.45 5.24 -19.16
N ASP A 521 22.18 5.22 -18.04
CA ASP A 521 22.41 4.05 -17.21
C ASP A 521 22.12 4.40 -15.74
N LEU A 522 20.97 3.94 -15.23
CA LEU A 522 20.61 4.14 -13.83
C LEU A 522 21.48 3.24 -12.93
N LYS A 523 22.53 3.83 -12.35
CA LYS A 523 23.37 3.19 -11.33
C LYS A 523 22.75 3.35 -9.95
N LEU A 524 22.82 2.30 -9.13
CA LEU A 524 22.31 2.28 -7.75
C LEU A 524 22.91 3.41 -6.89
N ASP A 525 24.21 3.68 -7.02
CA ASP A 525 24.88 4.75 -6.27
C ASP A 525 24.31 6.15 -6.59
N LYS A 526 23.91 6.39 -7.85
CA LYS A 526 23.25 7.65 -8.24
C LYS A 526 21.85 7.76 -7.65
N MET A 527 21.14 6.64 -7.55
CA MET A 527 19.84 6.57 -6.90
C MET A 527 19.91 6.85 -5.41
N VAL A 528 20.92 6.30 -4.72
CA VAL A 528 21.18 6.64 -3.31
C VAL A 528 21.48 8.13 -3.16
N GLY A 529 22.34 8.70 -4.01
CA GLY A 529 22.64 10.13 -4.00
C GLY A 529 21.40 11.01 -4.16
N TRP A 530 20.53 10.67 -5.12
CA TRP A 530 19.25 11.37 -5.32
C TRP A 530 18.31 11.19 -4.12
N LEU A 531 18.20 10.00 -3.54
CA LEU A 531 17.39 9.76 -2.33
C LEU A 531 17.86 10.60 -1.14
N LEU A 532 19.17 10.77 -0.96
CA LEU A 532 19.72 11.65 0.08
C LEU A 532 19.36 13.12 -0.17
N GLN A 533 19.43 13.58 -1.42
CA GLN A 533 18.99 14.93 -1.80
C GLN A 533 17.49 15.13 -1.54
N GLN A 534 16.65 14.19 -1.95
CA GLN A 534 15.20 14.22 -1.67
C GLN A 534 14.92 14.20 -0.17
N SER A 535 15.69 13.43 0.60
CA SER A 535 15.59 13.40 2.06
C SER A 535 15.87 14.75 2.68
N ALA A 536 16.99 15.40 2.29
CA ALA A 536 17.35 16.73 2.78
C ALA A 536 16.28 17.77 2.40
N ALA A 537 15.86 17.81 1.14
CA ALA A 537 14.84 18.74 0.66
C ALA A 537 13.50 18.56 1.40
N THR A 538 13.06 17.32 1.60
CA THR A 538 11.80 17.02 2.31
C THR A 538 11.88 17.41 3.78
N LEU A 539 13.02 17.18 4.45
CA LEU A 539 13.22 17.59 5.84
C LEU A 539 13.20 19.12 5.99
N LEU A 540 13.79 19.86 5.06
CA LEU A 540 13.77 21.32 5.06
C LEU A 540 12.35 21.85 4.82
N ALA A 541 11.66 21.34 3.80
CA ALA A 541 10.27 21.70 3.52
C ALA A 541 9.36 21.47 4.73
N SER A 542 9.48 20.30 5.39
CA SER A 542 8.68 19.96 6.58
C SER A 542 8.90 20.88 7.79
N ARG A 543 10.01 21.61 7.85
CA ARG A 543 10.31 22.56 8.94
C ARG A 543 9.86 23.99 8.62
N LEU A 544 9.81 24.34 7.34
CA LEU A 544 9.51 25.70 6.89
C LEU A 544 8.00 25.96 6.77
N THR A 545 7.18 24.91 6.58
CA THR A 545 5.74 25.05 6.46
C THR A 545 5.04 24.73 7.78
N GLU A 546 4.28 25.69 8.33
CA GLU A 546 3.44 25.47 9.53
C GLU A 546 2.30 24.46 9.28
N LYS A 547 1.87 24.32 8.01
CA LYS A 547 0.89 23.33 7.55
C LYS A 547 1.54 22.40 6.52
N SER A 548 1.42 21.09 6.73
CA SER A 548 1.95 20.08 5.79
C SER A 548 1.13 20.11 4.48
N CYS A 549 1.73 20.56 3.37
CA CYS A 549 1.13 20.42 2.05
C CYS A 549 1.11 18.95 1.59
N VAL A 550 0.16 18.60 0.72
CA VAL A 550 -0.03 17.24 0.20
C VAL A 550 1.26 16.69 -0.43
N GLU A 551 1.94 17.48 -1.27
CA GLU A 551 3.17 17.04 -1.94
C GLU A 551 4.30 16.70 -0.97
N THR A 552 4.52 17.54 0.06
CA THR A 552 5.51 17.26 1.09
C THR A 552 5.15 15.99 1.84
N LYS A 553 3.85 15.75 2.10
CA LYS A 553 3.41 14.50 2.73
C LYS A 553 3.68 13.29 1.84
N MET A 554 3.41 13.37 0.54
CA MET A 554 3.70 12.29 -0.42
C MET A 554 5.19 11.97 -0.48
N LYS A 555 6.07 12.99 -0.43
CA LYS A 555 7.53 12.79 -0.33
C LYS A 555 7.94 12.11 0.96
N MET A 556 7.36 12.53 2.10
CA MET A 556 7.63 11.87 3.38
C MET A 556 7.16 10.41 3.38
N LEU A 557 6.02 10.08 2.77
CA LEU A 557 5.53 8.70 2.68
C LEU A 557 6.43 7.86 1.76
N PHE A 558 6.79 8.37 0.59
CA PHE A 558 7.73 7.71 -0.31
C PHE A 558 9.02 7.31 0.41
N LEU A 559 9.64 8.26 1.13
CA LEU A 559 10.87 8.03 1.88
C LEU A 559 10.67 7.06 3.07
N ALA A 560 9.51 7.09 3.73
CA ALA A 560 9.18 6.19 4.85
C ALA A 560 8.84 4.75 4.41
N ASN A 561 8.54 4.54 3.13
CA ASN A 561 8.15 3.27 2.54
C ASN A 561 9.15 2.80 1.47
N LEU A 562 10.42 3.24 1.56
CA LEU A 562 11.46 2.88 0.61
C LEU A 562 11.80 1.38 0.67
N GLU A 563 11.47 0.68 -0.39
CA GLU A 563 11.96 -0.67 -0.67
C GLU A 563 12.84 -0.64 -1.92
N CYS A 564 14.12 -0.98 -1.76
CA CYS A 564 15.09 -0.89 -2.85
C CYS A 564 14.68 -1.70 -4.09
N ASP A 565 14.11 -2.89 -3.89
CA ASP A 565 13.65 -3.76 -4.98
C ASP A 565 12.43 -3.18 -5.71
N ALA A 566 11.45 -2.65 -4.97
CA ALA A 566 10.26 -2.01 -5.54
C ALA A 566 10.64 -0.72 -6.30
N LEU A 567 11.57 0.08 -5.77
CA LEU A 567 12.07 1.28 -6.41
C LEU A 567 12.83 0.94 -7.72
N CYS A 568 13.67 -0.09 -7.67
CA CYS A 568 14.36 -0.60 -8.85
C CYS A 568 13.38 -1.13 -9.91
N GLN A 569 12.30 -1.80 -9.49
CA GLN A 569 11.26 -2.27 -10.40
C GLN A 569 10.51 -1.11 -11.06
N ALA A 570 10.15 -0.08 -10.28
CA ALA A 570 9.51 1.13 -10.80
C ALA A 570 10.38 1.85 -11.83
N ALA A 571 11.67 2.03 -11.53
CA ALA A 571 12.61 2.66 -12.46
C ALA A 571 12.77 1.87 -13.76
N ARG A 572 12.83 0.53 -13.70
CA ARG A 572 12.90 -0.32 -14.90
C ARG A 572 11.65 -0.21 -15.76
N LEU A 573 10.46 -0.14 -15.15
CA LEU A 573 9.21 0.07 -15.88
C LEU A 573 9.24 1.40 -16.65
N LEU A 574 9.60 2.49 -15.97
CA LEU A 574 9.74 3.81 -16.58
C LEU A 574 10.73 3.80 -17.76
N CYS A 575 11.93 3.25 -17.56
CA CYS A 575 12.92 3.13 -18.64
C CYS A 575 12.37 2.32 -19.83
N SER A 576 11.61 1.24 -19.56
CA SER A 576 11.03 0.42 -20.62
C SER A 576 9.95 1.14 -21.43
N TRP A 577 9.12 1.97 -20.77
CA TRP A 577 8.08 2.74 -21.43
C TRP A 577 8.63 3.91 -22.23
N ARG A 578 9.69 4.57 -21.73
CA ARG A 578 10.38 5.64 -22.45
C ARG A 578 11.22 5.14 -23.63
N ALA A 579 11.63 3.87 -23.62
CA ALA A 579 12.37 3.24 -24.70
C ALA A 579 11.49 2.60 -25.78
N ALA A 580 10.18 2.43 -25.51
CA ALA A 580 9.24 1.93 -26.51
C ALA A 580 9.03 3.02 -27.59
N PRO A 581 9.20 2.68 -28.88
CA PRO A 581 9.13 3.64 -29.98
C PRO A 581 7.74 4.24 -30.19
#